data_AF-A0A9D8G3E0-F1
#
_entry.id   AF-A0A9D8G3E0-F1
#
_cell.length_a   1.000
_cell.length_b   1.000
_cell.length_c   1.000
_cell.angle_alpha   90.00
_cell.angle_beta   90.00
_cell.angle_gamma   90.00
#
_symmetry.space_group_name_H-M   'P 1'
#
loop_
_entity.id
_entity.type
_entity.pdbx_description
1 polymer ?
#
loop_
_entity_poly.entity_id
_entity_poly.type
_entity_poly.pdbx_seq_one_letter_code
_entity_poly.pdbx_strand_id
1 'polypeptide(L)'
;MQETADSSFNEDAPYRFSPEETSAKSFFRPPQPQPLYPIDETEEFHDPFSDLSLFLSKKIKQEVEKHGSSKQWSNKIQNDLLARILPEFKIKFPKYRLGVASIKKVWEKVSYYYGKVHTHQEALDDQGKLNIQFMIQENLRGYSPKNSPHLSPYHVAQQLAVKLCECVATLEGTKLRLDHLTRSIWAVQKHLIPSLPAQSCKNAADDFDALDKLIVKMLLETIATAPLTPQKILQQTVKEKLYTLSTFLQKTSIEELYQYLATFLSTHLYPNLSLHKNLSHEEKLILQEFIDGQLHLTKTKNKQEEVSLRIETVQRILILYLLSTSLPKDFSLKALQEAITSVYYQKKSSSQMPQSVKTFIQAELHFLKRKEKDVSYKAIESAITSTFLTVQKLPRWKEDYLEELEILSWKSLQKTIPSLQKKETSFLQEELAHSLLDYPHYSFKDTLYHTLNAFKTHKTLLSKNTLEEQTLLWEELDHKIYTWSIQNTMLCRWMHFNHNTPLFTTLIPYWESSTPQDNLNKSLEYFLFKNPSPSLSTDHLRQRIAILYYHFWYHHVGEPQDTSLESFLRWHIQDICSHHPKKSKDEHLCILENRCHTLLPATPISRKHLEVLMSGRR
;
A
#
# COMPACT_ATOMS: atom_id res chain seq x y z
N MET A 1 6.84 39.82 38.55
CA MET A 1 5.84 40.84 38.16
C MET A 1 4.65 40.05 37.62
N GLN A 2 3.77 39.48 38.46
CA GLN A 2 2.65 40.11 39.18
C GLN A 2 1.77 40.93 38.20
N GLU A 3 0.49 40.64 37.96
CA GLU A 3 -0.57 40.12 38.83
C GLU A 3 -1.64 39.30 38.08
N THR A 4 -2.19 38.34 38.83
CA THR A 4 -3.40 37.54 38.64
C THR A 4 -4.66 38.29 39.13
N ALA A 5 -5.83 38.01 38.55
CA ALA A 5 -7.10 38.05 39.29
C ALA A 5 -8.17 37.15 38.64
N ASP A 6 -8.49 36.08 39.36
CA ASP A 6 -9.64 35.17 39.24
C ASP A 6 -10.97 35.84 39.65
N SER A 7 -12.09 35.30 39.14
CA SER A 7 -13.28 34.87 39.94
C SER A 7 -14.44 34.48 38.97
N SER A 8 -14.72 33.20 38.73
CA SER A 8 -15.70 32.31 39.42
C SER A 8 -17.18 32.68 39.18
N PHE A 9 -17.92 31.86 38.41
CA PHE A 9 -18.94 30.88 38.88
C PHE A 9 -20.13 31.49 39.66
N ASN A 10 -21.37 31.40 39.15
CA ASN A 10 -22.31 30.35 39.53
C ASN A 10 -23.69 30.41 38.84
N GLU A 11 -24.33 29.24 38.85
CA GLU A 11 -25.57 28.79 38.20
C GLU A 11 -26.89 29.30 38.82
N ASP A 12 -27.95 29.01 38.06
CA ASP A 12 -29.31 28.64 38.47
C ASP A 12 -30.43 29.67 38.71
N ALA A 13 -31.51 29.43 37.95
CA ALA A 13 -32.86 29.98 38.06
C ALA A 13 -33.60 29.47 39.32
N PRO A 14 -34.75 30.06 39.73
CA PRO A 14 -36.03 29.55 39.19
C PRO A 14 -37.23 30.54 39.10
N TYR A 15 -38.14 30.23 38.17
CA TYR A 15 -39.62 30.38 38.17
C TYR A 15 -40.35 31.47 39.00
N ARG A 16 -41.25 32.24 38.36
CA ARG A 16 -42.73 32.03 38.38
C ARG A 16 -43.57 33.14 37.69
N PHE A 17 -44.46 32.66 36.81
CA PHE A 17 -45.86 33.02 36.51
C PHE A 17 -46.33 34.41 36.02
N SER A 18 -47.02 34.32 34.86
CA SER A 18 -47.91 35.25 34.14
C SER A 18 -49.07 35.84 34.98
N PRO A 19 -49.80 36.85 34.46
CA PRO A 19 -50.93 36.54 33.56
C PRO A 19 -51.15 37.50 32.36
N GLU A 20 -51.60 36.88 31.25
CA GLU A 20 -52.69 37.22 30.32
C GLU A 20 -52.99 38.70 29.99
N GLU A 21 -52.72 39.11 28.75
CA GLU A 21 -53.64 39.17 27.59
C GLU A 21 -54.54 40.43 27.56
N THR A 22 -54.30 41.28 26.55
CA THR A 22 -55.34 41.67 25.57
C THR A 22 -54.76 42.46 24.41
N SER A 23 -54.79 41.84 23.22
CA SER A 23 -55.12 42.44 21.91
C SER A 23 -54.58 43.84 21.55
N ALA A 24 -53.58 43.88 20.67
CA ALA A 24 -53.50 44.90 19.61
C ALA A 24 -52.61 44.46 18.42
N LYS A 25 -53.26 43.93 17.38
CA LYS A 25 -52.92 43.95 15.95
C LYS A 25 -51.44 44.23 15.58
N SER A 26 -50.68 43.15 15.33
CA SER A 26 -49.42 43.25 14.59
C SER A 26 -49.72 43.46 13.09
N PHE A 27 -49.20 44.56 12.55
CA PHE A 27 -49.01 44.72 11.12
C PHE A 27 -47.97 43.70 10.65
N PHE A 28 -48.41 42.53 10.17
CA PHE A 28 -47.57 41.70 9.31
C PHE A 28 -47.44 42.42 7.96
N ARG A 29 -46.35 43.18 7.78
CA ARG A 29 -45.84 43.45 6.43
C ARG A 29 -45.49 42.08 5.82
N PRO A 30 -46.00 41.73 4.63
CA PRO A 30 -45.48 40.58 3.91
C PRO A 30 -43.96 40.78 3.70
N PRO A 31 -43.13 39.73 3.76
CA PRO A 31 -41.72 39.85 3.47
C PRO A 31 -41.59 40.48 2.08
N GLN A 32 -40.95 41.64 2.00
CA GLN A 32 -40.65 42.22 0.71
C GLN A 32 -39.76 41.22 -0.06
N PRO A 33 -40.01 40.99 -1.36
CA PRO A 33 -39.16 40.11 -2.15
C PRO A 33 -37.73 40.64 -2.07
N GLN A 34 -36.82 39.84 -1.50
CA GLN A 34 -35.41 40.19 -1.48
C GLN A 34 -34.95 40.45 -2.92
N PRO A 35 -34.29 41.58 -3.22
CA PRO A 35 -33.80 41.86 -4.56
C PRO A 35 -32.79 40.77 -4.95
N LEU A 36 -33.03 40.11 -6.08
CA LEU A 36 -32.10 39.11 -6.62
C LEU A 36 -30.82 39.80 -7.08
N TYR A 37 -29.68 39.24 -6.69
CA TYR A 37 -28.37 39.79 -7.08
C TYR A 37 -28.03 39.37 -8.52
N PRO A 38 -27.64 40.29 -9.42
CA PRO A 38 -27.14 39.93 -10.74
C PRO A 38 -25.85 39.12 -10.61
N ILE A 39 -25.79 37.96 -11.27
CA ILE A 39 -24.66 37.04 -11.07
C ILE A 39 -23.33 37.60 -11.58
N ASP A 40 -23.33 38.47 -12.58
CA ASP A 40 -22.12 39.03 -13.17
C ASP A 40 -21.41 40.06 -12.29
N GLU A 41 -21.97 40.34 -11.10
CA GLU A 41 -21.39 41.20 -10.07
C GLU A 41 -20.93 40.39 -8.83
N THR A 42 -21.05 39.05 -8.85
CA THR A 42 -20.67 38.21 -7.71
C THR A 42 -19.30 37.56 -7.91
N GLU A 43 -18.54 37.45 -6.82
CA GLU A 43 -17.26 36.73 -6.83
C GLU A 43 -17.44 35.27 -7.25
N GLU A 44 -18.58 34.65 -6.89
CA GLU A 44 -18.93 33.28 -7.30
C GLU A 44 -18.97 33.12 -8.82
N PHE A 45 -19.46 34.09 -9.60
CA PHE A 45 -19.46 33.99 -11.06
C PHE A 45 -18.06 34.16 -11.67
N HIS A 46 -17.17 34.87 -11.00
CA HIS A 46 -15.79 35.06 -11.45
C HIS A 46 -14.87 33.90 -11.06
N ASP A 47 -15.22 33.14 -10.02
CA ASP A 47 -14.58 31.87 -9.70
C ASP A 47 -15.03 30.79 -10.72
N PRO A 48 -14.13 30.27 -11.57
CA PRO A 48 -14.46 29.20 -12.52
C PRO A 48 -14.84 27.89 -11.81
N PHE A 49 -14.53 27.75 -10.52
CA PHE A 49 -14.77 26.54 -9.73
C PHE A 49 -16.02 26.60 -8.86
N SER A 50 -16.78 27.70 -8.89
CA SER A 50 -18.03 27.82 -8.14
C SER A 50 -19.13 26.93 -8.73
N ASP A 51 -20.07 26.48 -7.88
CA ASP A 51 -21.22 25.70 -8.33
C ASP A 51 -22.03 26.43 -9.42
N LEU A 52 -22.07 27.75 -9.35
CA LEU A 52 -22.74 28.62 -10.31
C LEU A 52 -22.05 28.57 -11.69
N SER A 53 -20.73 28.78 -11.72
CA SER A 53 -19.93 28.75 -12.95
C SER A 53 -19.93 27.37 -13.60
N LEU A 54 -19.82 26.31 -12.80
CA LEU A 54 -19.86 24.92 -13.27
C LEU A 54 -21.23 24.56 -13.85
N PHE A 55 -22.31 24.99 -13.21
CA PHE A 55 -23.67 24.78 -13.70
C PHE A 55 -23.89 25.43 -15.07
N LEU A 56 -23.52 26.71 -15.21
CA LEU A 56 -23.69 27.45 -16.47
C LEU A 56 -22.83 26.85 -17.59
N SER A 57 -21.57 26.54 -17.29
CA SER A 57 -20.64 25.91 -18.24
C SER A 57 -21.20 24.59 -18.78
N LYS A 58 -21.71 23.72 -17.91
CA LYS A 58 -22.31 22.44 -18.30
C LYS A 58 -23.52 22.60 -19.23
N LYS A 59 -24.42 23.54 -18.92
CA LYS A 59 -25.63 23.78 -19.73
C LYS A 59 -25.29 24.40 -21.09
N ILE A 60 -24.33 25.31 -21.12
CA ILE A 60 -23.89 26.00 -22.34
C ILE A 60 -23.10 25.05 -23.25
N LYS A 61 -22.23 24.19 -22.69
CA LYS A 61 -21.46 23.22 -23.47
C LYS A 61 -22.35 22.24 -24.25
N GLN A 62 -23.43 21.75 -23.64
CA GLN A 62 -24.43 20.91 -24.33
C GLN A 62 -25.07 21.60 -25.53
N GLU A 63 -25.21 22.93 -25.48
CA GLU A 63 -25.77 23.69 -26.60
C GLU A 63 -24.72 23.94 -27.69
N VAL A 64 -23.48 24.24 -27.30
CA VAL A 64 -22.35 24.38 -28.22
C VAL A 64 -22.08 23.07 -28.96
N GLU A 65 -22.18 21.92 -28.30
CA GLU A 65 -22.07 20.59 -28.92
C GLU A 65 -23.12 20.35 -30.00
N LYS A 66 -24.39 20.72 -29.73
CA LYS A 66 -25.51 20.55 -30.68
C LYS A 66 -25.45 21.47 -31.88
N HIS A 67 -24.76 22.60 -31.75
CA HIS A 67 -24.86 23.70 -32.70
C HIS A 67 -23.52 24.11 -33.34
N GLY A 68 -22.41 23.55 -32.87
CA GLY A 68 -21.06 23.86 -33.31
C GLY A 68 -20.50 25.14 -32.66
N SER A 69 -19.20 25.13 -32.33
CA SER A 69 -18.49 26.28 -31.76
C SER A 69 -18.28 27.45 -32.73
N SER A 70 -18.57 27.26 -34.02
CA SER A 70 -18.47 28.30 -35.05
C SER A 70 -19.68 29.24 -35.11
N LYS A 71 -20.78 28.94 -34.39
CA LYS A 71 -21.95 29.83 -34.35
C LYS A 71 -21.66 31.04 -33.48
N GLN A 72 -21.70 32.22 -34.10
CA GLN A 72 -21.65 33.50 -33.42
C GLN A 72 -22.89 33.68 -32.52
N TRP A 73 -22.68 34.32 -31.37
CA TRP A 73 -23.76 34.66 -30.43
C TRP A 73 -24.90 35.41 -31.15
N SER A 74 -26.15 35.03 -30.89
CA SER A 74 -27.34 35.67 -31.49
C SER A 74 -28.50 35.78 -30.51
N ASN A 75 -29.42 36.70 -30.77
CA ASN A 75 -30.63 36.88 -29.94
C ASN A 75 -31.49 35.62 -29.87
N LYS A 76 -31.46 34.78 -30.91
CA LYS A 76 -32.17 33.49 -30.92
C LYS A 76 -31.52 32.51 -29.94
N ILE A 77 -30.20 32.34 -30.02
CA ILE A 77 -29.43 31.50 -29.06
C ILE A 77 -29.66 31.98 -27.63
N GLN A 78 -29.61 33.30 -27.41
CA GLN A 78 -29.87 33.90 -26.11
C GLN A 78 -31.23 33.51 -25.54
N ASN A 79 -32.31 33.72 -26.30
CA ASN A 79 -33.67 33.49 -25.82
C ASN A 79 -33.94 32.00 -25.58
N ASP A 80 -33.46 31.14 -26.48
CA ASP A 80 -33.63 29.69 -26.38
C ASP A 80 -32.85 29.12 -25.18
N LEU A 81 -31.60 29.57 -25.00
CA LEU A 81 -30.74 29.11 -23.91
C LEU A 81 -31.21 29.63 -22.55
N LEU A 82 -31.63 30.90 -22.47
CA LEU A 82 -32.26 31.44 -21.27
C LEU A 82 -33.51 30.64 -20.90
N ALA A 83 -34.43 30.42 -21.84
CA ALA A 83 -35.67 29.71 -21.58
C ALA A 83 -35.42 28.28 -21.04
N ARG A 84 -34.37 27.60 -21.52
CA ARG A 84 -34.00 26.26 -21.05
C ARG A 84 -33.31 26.26 -19.68
N ILE A 85 -32.43 27.22 -19.41
CA ILE A 85 -31.61 27.24 -18.18
C ILE A 85 -32.38 27.84 -17.00
N LEU A 86 -33.20 28.86 -17.22
CA LEU A 86 -33.86 29.63 -16.16
C LEU A 86 -34.65 28.78 -15.15
N PRO A 87 -35.46 27.78 -15.56
CA PRO A 87 -36.28 27.01 -14.63
C PRO A 87 -35.43 26.28 -13.57
N GLU A 88 -34.38 25.59 -14.01
CA GLU A 88 -33.48 24.86 -13.12
C GLU A 88 -32.56 25.81 -12.34
N PHE A 89 -32.11 26.90 -12.98
CA PHE A 89 -31.28 27.92 -12.33
C PHE A 89 -32.00 28.55 -11.14
N LYS A 90 -33.28 28.92 -11.27
CA LYS A 90 -34.06 29.52 -10.17
C LYS A 90 -34.22 28.60 -8.97
N ILE A 91 -34.29 27.29 -9.20
CA ILE A 91 -34.40 26.28 -8.14
C ILE A 91 -33.06 26.14 -7.40
N LYS A 92 -31.96 26.01 -8.14
CA LYS A 92 -30.62 25.81 -7.56
C LYS A 92 -30.03 27.07 -6.92
N PHE A 93 -30.32 28.23 -7.51
CA PHE A 93 -29.69 29.50 -7.19
C PHE A 93 -30.75 30.59 -6.94
N PRO A 94 -31.63 30.40 -5.94
CA PRO A 94 -32.81 31.26 -5.73
C PRO A 94 -32.48 32.70 -5.35
N LYS A 95 -31.25 32.97 -4.90
CA LYS A 95 -30.78 34.31 -4.50
C LYS A 95 -30.30 35.16 -5.70
N TYR A 96 -30.14 34.54 -6.86
CA TYR A 96 -29.43 35.13 -7.98
C TYR A 96 -30.33 35.38 -9.20
N ARG A 97 -29.99 36.42 -9.97
CA ARG A 97 -30.60 36.74 -11.26
C ARG A 97 -29.61 36.43 -12.38
N LEU A 98 -30.00 35.49 -13.24
CA LEU A 98 -29.24 35.15 -14.44
C LEU A 98 -29.40 36.23 -15.52
N GLY A 99 -28.32 36.96 -15.81
CA GLY A 99 -28.26 38.00 -16.83
C GLY A 99 -27.84 37.46 -18.20
N VAL A 100 -28.27 38.15 -19.27
CA VAL A 100 -27.84 37.87 -20.65
C VAL A 100 -26.32 38.00 -20.80
N ALA A 101 -25.74 39.05 -20.20
CA ALA A 101 -24.30 39.33 -20.29
C ALA A 101 -23.47 38.18 -19.71
N SER A 102 -23.89 37.63 -18.57
CA SER A 102 -23.25 36.50 -17.90
C SER A 102 -23.27 35.24 -18.78
N ILE A 103 -24.42 34.93 -19.38
CA ILE A 103 -24.55 33.78 -20.30
C ILE A 103 -23.66 33.97 -21.52
N LYS A 104 -23.65 35.17 -22.12
CA LYS A 104 -22.80 35.47 -23.27
C LYS A 104 -21.31 35.27 -22.93
N LYS A 105 -20.85 35.77 -21.79
CA LYS A 105 -19.46 35.57 -21.30
C LYS A 105 -19.11 34.08 -21.20
N VAL A 106 -20.00 33.27 -20.60
CA VAL A 106 -19.76 31.82 -20.48
C VAL A 106 -19.82 31.12 -21.84
N TRP A 107 -20.74 31.52 -22.74
CA TRP A 107 -20.80 31.01 -24.12
C TRP A 107 -19.51 31.25 -24.89
N GLU A 108 -18.97 32.46 -24.82
CA GLU A 108 -17.72 32.82 -25.50
C GLU A 108 -16.55 32.00 -24.96
N LYS A 109 -16.46 31.84 -23.62
CA LYS A 109 -15.42 31.02 -22.97
C LYS A 109 -15.53 29.54 -23.37
N VAL A 110 -16.73 28.97 -23.30
CA VAL A 110 -16.99 27.56 -23.68
C VAL A 110 -16.68 27.35 -25.16
N SER A 111 -17.16 28.22 -26.05
CA SER A 111 -16.93 28.12 -27.50
C SER A 111 -15.45 28.20 -27.84
N TYR A 112 -14.69 29.07 -27.16
CA TYR A 112 -13.24 29.18 -27.31
C TYR A 112 -12.51 27.88 -26.96
N TYR A 113 -12.74 27.33 -25.76
CA TYR A 113 -12.08 26.09 -25.35
C TYR A 113 -12.53 24.91 -26.20
N TYR A 114 -13.82 24.83 -26.54
CA TYR A 114 -14.37 23.75 -27.36
C TYR A 114 -13.76 23.77 -28.77
N GLY A 115 -13.65 24.94 -29.39
CA GLY A 115 -12.99 25.10 -30.70
C GLY A 115 -11.50 24.73 -30.68
N LYS A 116 -10.78 25.08 -29.61
CA LYS A 116 -9.38 24.69 -29.45
C LYS A 116 -9.19 23.18 -29.24
N VAL A 117 -10.06 22.55 -28.46
CA VAL A 117 -9.95 21.12 -28.15
C VAL A 117 -10.36 20.26 -29.34
N HIS A 118 -11.44 20.60 -30.04
CA HIS A 118 -11.93 19.79 -31.17
C HIS A 118 -11.01 19.76 -32.39
N THR A 119 -10.07 20.70 -32.51
CA THR A 119 -9.10 20.71 -33.60
C THR A 119 -7.93 19.76 -33.36
N HIS A 120 -7.78 19.23 -32.15
CA HIS A 120 -6.71 18.30 -31.78
C HIS A 120 -7.27 16.88 -31.70
N GLN A 121 -6.74 15.98 -32.54
CA GLN A 121 -7.02 14.55 -32.47
C GLN A 121 -6.57 14.02 -31.09
N GLU A 122 -7.37 13.15 -30.46
CA GLU A 122 -7.14 12.57 -29.11
C GLU A 122 -7.34 13.49 -27.90
N ALA A 123 -7.61 14.78 -28.09
CA ALA A 123 -7.90 15.71 -26.98
C ALA A 123 -9.22 15.39 -26.26
N LEU A 124 -10.10 14.64 -26.92
CA LEU A 124 -11.30 14.06 -26.34
C LEU A 124 -11.20 12.53 -26.34
N ASP A 125 -11.72 11.91 -25.28
CA ASP A 125 -11.88 10.45 -25.19
C ASP A 125 -13.11 9.95 -25.95
N ASP A 126 -13.31 8.63 -25.97
CA ASP A 126 -14.45 7.98 -26.64
C ASP A 126 -15.82 8.41 -26.06
N GLN A 127 -15.85 9.03 -24.87
CA GLN A 127 -17.04 9.59 -24.24
C GLN A 127 -17.22 11.10 -24.50
N GLY A 128 -16.34 11.72 -25.29
CA GLY A 128 -16.36 13.16 -25.56
C GLY A 128 -15.91 14.03 -24.38
N LYS A 129 -15.19 13.45 -23.40
CA LYS A 129 -14.57 14.16 -22.28
C LYS A 129 -13.11 14.48 -22.57
N LEU A 130 -12.55 15.45 -21.87
CA LEU A 130 -11.17 15.85 -22.03
C LEU A 130 -10.22 14.72 -21.65
N ASN A 131 -9.33 14.36 -22.57
CA ASN A 131 -8.26 13.43 -22.32
C ASN A 131 -7.12 14.12 -21.56
N ILE A 132 -7.17 14.09 -20.23
CA ILE A 132 -6.18 14.75 -19.37
C ILE A 132 -4.75 14.27 -19.65
N GLN A 133 -4.55 12.98 -19.97
CA GLN A 133 -3.21 12.44 -20.27
C GLN A 133 -2.62 13.09 -21.52
N PHE A 134 -3.41 13.16 -22.58
CA PHE A 134 -3.01 13.86 -23.81
C PHE A 134 -2.75 15.35 -23.57
N MET A 135 -3.61 16.01 -22.77
CA MET A 135 -3.42 17.43 -22.46
C MET A 135 -2.13 17.68 -21.68
N ILE A 136 -1.76 16.81 -20.73
CA ILE A 136 -0.47 16.87 -20.03
C ILE A 136 0.67 16.68 -21.03
N GLN A 137 0.59 15.66 -21.88
CA GLN A 137 1.60 15.35 -22.88
C GLN A 137 1.87 16.53 -23.81
N GLU A 138 0.84 17.11 -24.42
CA GLU A 138 0.99 18.22 -25.37
C GLU A 138 1.52 19.49 -24.70
N ASN A 139 1.09 19.80 -23.47
CA ASN A 139 1.61 20.96 -22.74
C ASN A 139 3.09 20.78 -22.31
N LEU A 140 3.55 19.53 -22.15
CA LEU A 140 4.94 19.23 -21.80
C LEU A 140 5.85 19.02 -23.04
N ARG A 141 5.31 18.97 -24.26
CA ARG A 141 6.08 18.69 -25.50
C ARG A 141 7.22 19.67 -25.77
N GLY A 142 7.08 20.91 -25.33
CA GLY A 142 8.10 21.96 -25.41
C GLY A 142 8.74 22.33 -24.07
N TYR A 143 8.51 21.52 -23.02
CA TYR A 143 9.02 21.83 -21.69
C TYR A 143 10.55 21.74 -21.69
N SER A 144 11.20 22.82 -21.24
CA SER A 144 12.63 22.83 -20.94
C SER A 144 12.86 23.63 -19.67
N PRO A 145 13.59 23.10 -18.67
CA PRO A 145 13.95 23.86 -17.48
C PRO A 145 14.77 25.12 -17.81
N LYS A 146 15.44 25.16 -18.97
CA LYS A 146 16.18 26.34 -19.46
C LYS A 146 15.29 27.51 -19.83
N ASN A 147 14.03 27.26 -20.18
CA ASN A 147 13.09 28.31 -20.59
C ASN A 147 12.53 29.09 -19.39
N SER A 148 12.67 28.58 -18.17
CA SER A 148 12.18 29.23 -16.96
C SER A 148 13.09 28.92 -15.76
N PRO A 149 14.37 29.34 -15.81
CA PRO A 149 15.36 28.93 -14.81
C PRO A 149 15.07 29.47 -13.40
N HIS A 150 14.22 30.49 -13.30
CA HIS A 150 13.84 31.13 -12.03
C HIS A 150 12.63 30.46 -11.34
N LEU A 151 11.89 29.61 -12.05
CA LEU A 151 10.72 28.95 -11.50
C LEU A 151 11.06 27.51 -11.09
N SER A 152 10.60 27.08 -9.92
CA SER A 152 10.72 25.67 -9.56
C SER A 152 9.89 24.82 -10.52
N PRO A 153 10.33 23.61 -10.86
CA PRO A 153 9.56 22.69 -11.71
C PRO A 153 8.13 22.46 -11.18
N TYR A 154 7.97 22.39 -9.86
CA TYR A 154 6.66 22.25 -9.23
C TYR A 154 5.74 23.45 -9.49
N HIS A 155 6.27 24.67 -9.47
CA HIS A 155 5.47 25.86 -9.78
C HIS A 155 4.99 25.87 -11.24
N VAL A 156 5.84 25.40 -12.18
CA VAL A 156 5.43 25.22 -13.58
C VAL A 156 4.31 24.17 -13.69
N ALA A 157 4.43 23.06 -12.98
CA ALA A 157 3.38 22.03 -12.92
C ALA A 157 2.06 22.60 -12.37
N GLN A 158 2.12 23.43 -11.32
CA GLN A 158 0.95 24.07 -10.72
C GLN A 158 0.27 25.03 -11.70
N GLN A 159 1.03 25.88 -12.40
CA GLN A 159 0.47 26.79 -13.41
C GLN A 159 -0.21 26.03 -14.55
N LEU A 160 0.36 24.91 -15.00
CA LEU A 160 -0.27 24.04 -15.98
C LEU A 160 -1.55 23.39 -15.41
N ALA A 161 -1.51 22.91 -14.17
CA ALA A 161 -2.66 22.31 -13.52
C ALA A 161 -3.83 23.29 -13.38
N VAL A 162 -3.58 24.55 -12.99
CA VAL A 162 -4.62 25.59 -12.93
C VAL A 162 -5.30 25.77 -14.29
N LYS A 163 -4.53 25.90 -15.37
CA LYS A 163 -5.07 26.06 -16.73
C LYS A 163 -5.91 24.86 -17.17
N LEU A 164 -5.46 23.64 -16.85
CA LEU A 164 -6.20 22.42 -17.17
C LEU A 164 -7.46 22.29 -16.31
N CYS A 165 -7.40 22.60 -15.02
CA CYS A 165 -8.56 22.65 -14.13
C CYS A 165 -9.61 23.65 -14.64
N GLU A 166 -9.20 24.85 -15.08
CA GLU A 166 -10.11 25.83 -15.67
C GLU A 166 -10.74 25.35 -16.98
N CYS A 167 -9.95 24.67 -17.83
CA CYS A 167 -10.44 24.07 -19.07
C CYS A 167 -11.51 23.00 -18.79
N VAL A 168 -11.26 22.12 -17.81
CA VAL A 168 -12.19 21.07 -17.39
C VAL A 168 -13.44 21.66 -16.74
N ALA A 169 -13.29 22.65 -15.84
CA ALA A 169 -14.41 23.37 -15.26
C ALA A 169 -15.30 24.02 -16.33
N THR A 170 -14.68 24.60 -17.36
CA THR A 170 -15.39 25.27 -18.46
C THR A 170 -16.06 24.27 -19.43
N LEU A 171 -15.40 23.17 -19.77
CA LEU A 171 -15.92 22.23 -20.77
C LEU A 171 -16.77 21.13 -20.15
N GLU A 172 -16.43 20.62 -18.97
CA GLU A 172 -17.15 19.50 -18.35
C GLU A 172 -18.10 19.95 -17.24
N GLY A 173 -17.93 21.18 -16.73
CA GLY A 173 -18.69 21.66 -15.57
C GLY A 173 -18.37 20.86 -14.31
N THR A 174 -17.13 20.39 -14.18
CA THR A 174 -16.64 19.63 -13.03
C THR A 174 -15.38 20.27 -12.45
N LYS A 175 -15.21 20.17 -11.13
CA LYS A 175 -14.03 20.66 -10.42
C LYS A 175 -13.05 19.52 -10.22
N LEU A 176 -11.88 19.61 -10.84
CA LEU A 176 -10.74 18.74 -10.53
C LEU A 176 -10.01 19.25 -9.29
N ARG A 177 -9.43 18.32 -8.52
CA ARG A 177 -8.53 18.65 -7.42
C ARG A 177 -7.20 19.18 -7.99
N LEU A 178 -6.93 20.46 -7.76
CA LEU A 178 -5.74 21.13 -8.29
C LEU A 178 -4.44 20.47 -7.82
N ASP A 179 -4.34 20.14 -6.53
CA ASP A 179 -3.14 19.51 -5.95
C ASP A 179 -2.86 18.15 -6.58
N HIS A 180 -3.93 17.39 -6.85
CA HIS A 180 -3.84 16.08 -7.48
C HIS A 180 -3.28 16.16 -8.89
N LEU A 181 -3.81 17.07 -9.70
CA LEU A 181 -3.35 17.28 -11.08
C LEU A 181 -1.93 17.85 -11.12
N THR A 182 -1.62 18.78 -10.21
CA THR A 182 -0.27 19.35 -10.05
C THR A 182 0.76 18.25 -9.80
N ARG A 183 0.49 17.32 -8.87
CA ARG A 183 1.36 16.17 -8.58
C ARG A 183 1.54 15.27 -9.79
N SER A 184 0.47 14.99 -10.54
CA SER A 184 0.56 14.16 -11.75
C SER A 184 1.41 14.81 -12.84
N ILE A 185 1.23 16.12 -13.10
CA ILE A 185 2.06 16.85 -14.07
C ILE A 185 3.52 16.86 -13.61
N TRP A 186 3.77 17.18 -12.34
CA TRP A 186 5.12 17.21 -11.78
C TRP A 186 5.81 15.83 -11.88
N ALA A 187 5.07 14.75 -11.60
CA ALA A 187 5.59 13.39 -11.68
C ALA A 187 6.03 13.00 -13.10
N VAL A 188 5.37 13.51 -14.16
CA VAL A 188 5.87 13.36 -15.54
C VAL A 188 7.05 14.30 -15.79
N GLN A 189 6.92 15.57 -15.43
CA GLN A 189 7.87 16.64 -15.72
C GLN A 189 9.27 16.36 -15.15
N LYS A 190 9.37 15.79 -13.95
CA LYS A 190 10.68 15.49 -13.34
C LYS A 190 11.52 14.49 -14.14
N HIS A 191 10.88 13.60 -14.91
CA HIS A 191 11.59 12.62 -15.75
C HIS A 191 12.13 13.22 -17.05
N LEU A 192 11.78 14.47 -17.35
CA LEU A 192 12.28 15.24 -18.50
C LEU A 192 13.48 16.13 -18.14
N ILE A 193 13.91 16.15 -16.87
CA ILE A 193 14.95 17.07 -16.38
C ILE A 193 16.24 16.28 -16.11
N PRO A 194 17.38 16.68 -16.73
CA PRO A 194 18.67 16.06 -16.47
C PRO A 194 19.16 16.52 -15.08
N SER A 195 19.36 15.56 -14.17
CA SER A 195 19.76 15.73 -12.77
C SER A 195 19.03 16.88 -12.02
N LEU A 196 17.96 16.55 -11.30
CA LEU A 196 17.38 17.50 -10.34
C LEU A 196 18.22 17.48 -9.04
N PRO A 197 18.75 18.63 -8.57
CA PRO A 197 19.32 18.72 -7.24
C PRO A 197 18.30 18.25 -6.20
N ALA A 198 18.72 17.51 -5.18
CA ALA A 198 17.81 16.96 -4.15
C ALA A 198 16.93 18.03 -3.49
N GLN A 199 17.41 19.28 -3.38
CA GLN A 199 16.64 20.43 -2.88
C GLN A 199 15.58 20.94 -3.86
N SER A 200 15.79 20.80 -5.17
CA SER A 200 14.82 21.15 -6.22
C SER A 200 13.76 20.06 -6.44
N CYS A 201 14.02 18.84 -5.96
CA CYS A 201 13.06 17.74 -5.85
C CYS A 201 12.18 17.82 -4.60
N LYS A 202 12.61 18.53 -3.54
CA LYS A 202 11.83 18.66 -2.31
C LYS A 202 10.63 19.57 -2.54
N ASN A 203 9.45 18.95 -2.65
CA ASN A 203 8.18 19.63 -2.61
C ASN A 203 7.68 19.68 -1.15
N ALA A 204 7.01 20.77 -0.76
CA ALA A 204 6.32 20.87 0.53
C ALA A 204 5.15 19.86 0.67
N ALA A 205 4.76 19.20 -0.42
CA ALA A 205 3.71 18.20 -0.49
C ALA A 205 4.20 16.78 -0.90
N ASP A 206 5.52 16.54 -0.98
CA ASP A 206 6.12 15.21 -1.21
C ASP A 206 6.53 14.57 0.13
N ASP A 207 5.59 14.44 1.07
CA ASP A 207 5.78 13.50 2.16
C ASP A 207 5.58 12.10 1.60
N PHE A 208 6.67 11.50 1.10
CA PHE A 208 6.72 10.09 0.73
C PHE A 208 6.45 9.26 1.99
N ASP A 209 5.18 8.96 2.22
CA ASP A 209 4.71 8.38 3.47
C ASP A 209 4.68 6.84 3.41
N ALA A 210 4.18 6.23 4.48
CA ALA A 210 4.08 4.78 4.56
C ALA A 210 3.07 4.18 3.56
N LEU A 211 2.06 4.93 3.14
CA LEU A 211 1.10 4.52 2.13
C LEU A 211 1.74 4.55 0.73
N ASP A 212 2.52 5.60 0.44
CA ASP A 212 3.30 5.70 -0.80
C ASP A 212 4.28 4.54 -0.93
N LYS A 213 4.99 4.19 0.15
CA LYS A 213 5.89 3.03 0.19
C LYS A 213 5.18 1.74 -0.20
N LEU A 214 3.98 1.51 0.32
CA LEU A 214 3.20 0.30 0.02
C LEU A 214 2.74 0.28 -1.45
N ILE A 215 2.22 1.39 -1.96
CA ILE A 215 1.78 1.52 -3.35
C ILE A 215 2.95 1.29 -4.31
N VAL A 216 4.07 1.96 -4.06
CA VAL A 216 5.27 1.87 -4.90
C VAL A 216 5.86 0.47 -4.87
N LYS A 217 5.90 -0.18 -3.71
CA LYS A 217 6.30 -1.59 -3.59
C LYS A 217 5.45 -2.48 -4.49
N MET A 218 4.13 -2.41 -4.38
CA MET A 218 3.21 -3.22 -5.20
C MET A 218 3.31 -2.91 -6.71
N LEU A 219 3.54 -1.65 -7.08
CA LEU A 219 3.77 -1.25 -8.46
C LEU A 219 5.03 -1.91 -9.02
N LEU A 220 6.16 -1.80 -8.31
CA LEU A 220 7.43 -2.38 -8.75
C LEU A 220 7.38 -3.89 -8.83
N GLU A 221 6.76 -4.56 -7.86
CA GLU A 221 6.53 -6.00 -7.88
C GLU A 221 5.71 -6.44 -9.10
N THR A 222 4.68 -5.68 -9.45
CA THR A 222 3.83 -5.96 -10.62
C THR A 222 4.59 -5.69 -11.92
N ILE A 223 5.38 -4.63 -12.00
CA ILE A 223 6.23 -4.32 -13.16
C ILE A 223 7.34 -5.37 -13.32
N ALA A 224 7.98 -5.80 -12.23
CA ALA A 224 9.05 -6.79 -12.26
C ALA A 224 8.61 -8.15 -12.80
N THR A 225 7.33 -8.52 -12.62
CA THR A 225 6.76 -9.74 -13.18
C THR A 225 6.25 -9.56 -14.60
N ALA A 226 5.73 -8.37 -14.93
CA ALA A 226 5.21 -8.05 -16.26
C ALA A 226 5.60 -6.61 -16.68
N PRO A 227 6.83 -6.41 -17.22
CA PRO A 227 7.38 -5.07 -17.50
C PRO A 227 6.63 -4.27 -18.56
N LEU A 228 5.88 -4.96 -19.42
CA LEU A 228 5.12 -4.36 -20.52
C LEU A 228 3.64 -4.15 -20.18
N THR A 229 3.25 -4.27 -18.90
CA THR A 229 1.87 -4.05 -18.46
C THR A 229 1.43 -2.61 -18.77
N PRO A 230 0.34 -2.42 -19.55
CA PRO A 230 -0.21 -1.09 -19.83
C PRO A 230 -0.57 -0.33 -18.56
N GLN A 231 -0.40 0.99 -18.57
CA GLN A 231 -0.54 1.81 -17.37
C GLN A 231 -1.92 1.66 -16.68
N LYS A 232 -3.02 1.60 -17.46
CA LYS A 232 -4.38 1.39 -16.93
C LYS A 232 -4.54 0.03 -16.24
N ILE A 233 -3.96 -1.02 -16.83
CA ILE A 233 -3.99 -2.38 -16.28
C ILE A 233 -3.14 -2.45 -15.00
N LEU A 234 -1.99 -1.76 -14.98
CA LEU A 234 -1.12 -1.66 -13.81
C LEU A 234 -1.86 -1.01 -12.62
N GLN A 235 -2.55 0.11 -12.86
CA GLN A 235 -3.35 0.78 -11.83
C GLN A 235 -4.43 -0.15 -11.27
N GLN A 236 -5.21 -0.79 -12.14
CA GLN A 236 -6.28 -1.70 -11.74
C GLN A 236 -5.74 -2.88 -10.93
N THR A 237 -4.63 -3.48 -11.37
CA THR A 237 -3.98 -4.60 -10.67
C THR A 237 -3.56 -4.21 -9.26
N VAL A 238 -2.94 -3.03 -9.09
CA VAL A 238 -2.51 -2.56 -7.77
C VAL A 238 -3.69 -2.21 -6.88
N LYS A 239 -4.75 -1.59 -7.43
CA LYS A 239 -6.01 -1.35 -6.69
C LYS A 239 -6.61 -2.65 -6.17
N GLU A 240 -6.71 -3.67 -7.01
CA GLU A 240 -7.23 -4.98 -6.64
C GLU A 240 -6.38 -5.68 -5.57
N LYS A 241 -5.04 -5.58 -5.68
CA LYS A 241 -4.13 -6.09 -4.64
C LYS A 241 -4.34 -5.39 -3.31
N LEU A 242 -4.40 -4.05 -3.29
CA LEU A 242 -4.65 -3.28 -2.07
C LEU A 242 -6.01 -3.58 -1.45
N TYR A 243 -7.06 -3.69 -2.27
CA TYR A 243 -8.40 -4.06 -1.80
C TYR A 243 -8.43 -5.47 -1.19
N THR A 244 -7.78 -6.44 -1.85
CA THR A 244 -7.69 -7.81 -1.33
C THR A 244 -6.90 -7.83 -0.01
N LEU A 245 -5.77 -7.14 0.06
CA LEU A 245 -4.96 -7.01 1.27
C LEU A 245 -5.74 -6.34 2.41
N SER A 246 -6.43 -5.23 2.13
CA SER A 246 -7.26 -4.52 3.11
C SER A 246 -8.37 -5.43 3.65
N THR A 247 -9.08 -6.13 2.77
CA THR A 247 -10.15 -7.06 3.15
C THR A 247 -9.63 -8.19 4.03
N PHE A 248 -8.47 -8.74 3.68
CA PHE A 248 -7.80 -9.79 4.46
C PHE A 248 -7.42 -9.26 5.86
N LEU A 249 -6.71 -8.13 5.95
CA LEU A 249 -6.25 -7.58 7.22
C LEU A 249 -7.38 -7.12 8.15
N GLN A 250 -8.51 -6.67 7.60
CA GLN A 250 -9.70 -6.35 8.39
C GLN A 250 -10.33 -7.59 9.02
N LYS A 251 -10.34 -8.73 8.30
CA LYS A 251 -10.95 -9.98 8.76
C LYS A 251 -10.04 -10.82 9.67
N THR A 252 -8.72 -10.62 9.57
CA THR A 252 -7.73 -11.44 10.28
C THR A 252 -7.14 -10.70 11.48
N SER A 253 -7.17 -11.34 12.65
CA SER A 253 -6.51 -10.86 13.87
C SER A 253 -4.98 -10.92 13.77
N ILE A 254 -4.27 -10.22 14.65
CA ILE A 254 -2.81 -10.23 14.66
C ILE A 254 -2.28 -11.62 15.07
N GLU A 255 -2.98 -12.29 15.97
CA GLU A 255 -2.65 -13.64 16.44
C GLU A 255 -2.83 -14.68 15.32
N GLU A 256 -3.90 -14.57 14.52
CA GLU A 256 -4.08 -15.41 13.33
C GLU A 256 -2.97 -15.16 12.30
N LEU A 257 -2.65 -13.89 12.01
CA LEU A 257 -1.53 -13.54 11.12
C LEU A 257 -0.21 -14.16 11.61
N TYR A 258 0.08 -14.08 12.91
CA TYR A 258 1.26 -14.71 13.49
C TYR A 258 1.28 -16.22 13.24
N GLN A 259 0.17 -16.92 13.47
CA GLN A 259 0.09 -18.36 13.22
C GLN A 259 0.30 -18.73 11.75
N TYR A 260 -0.32 -17.98 10.84
CA TYR A 260 -0.14 -18.20 9.41
C TYR A 260 1.31 -18.01 8.99
N LEU A 261 1.95 -16.92 9.44
CA LEU A 261 3.36 -16.64 9.17
C LEU A 261 4.27 -17.73 9.76
N ALA A 262 4.07 -18.10 11.02
CA ALA A 262 4.88 -19.11 11.71
C ALA A 262 4.77 -20.48 11.05
N THR A 263 3.57 -20.88 10.67
CA THR A 263 3.30 -22.16 9.98
C THR A 263 3.86 -22.19 8.57
N PHE A 264 3.77 -21.05 7.87
CA PHE A 264 4.30 -20.94 6.52
C PHE A 264 5.82 -21.01 6.54
N LEU A 265 6.45 -20.15 7.35
CA LEU A 265 7.91 -20.13 7.53
C LEU A 265 8.44 -21.48 8.01
N SER A 266 7.78 -22.12 8.98
CA SER A 266 8.21 -23.43 9.48
C SER A 266 8.16 -24.51 8.41
N THR A 267 7.18 -24.46 7.50
CA THR A 267 7.09 -25.39 6.37
C THR A 267 8.27 -25.25 5.41
N HIS A 268 8.77 -24.02 5.21
CA HIS A 268 9.94 -23.76 4.37
C HIS A 268 11.26 -24.16 5.02
N LEU A 269 11.40 -23.96 6.33
CA LEU A 269 12.64 -24.26 7.05
C LEU A 269 12.76 -25.73 7.47
N TYR A 270 11.63 -26.41 7.70
CA TYR A 270 11.57 -27.79 8.20
C TYR A 270 12.48 -28.78 7.45
N PRO A 271 12.55 -28.80 6.10
CA PRO A 271 13.40 -29.78 5.40
C PRO A 271 14.90 -29.65 5.69
N ASN A 272 15.34 -28.46 6.12
CA ASN A 272 16.75 -28.13 6.29
C ASN A 272 17.22 -28.15 7.76
N LEU A 273 16.35 -28.53 8.70
CA LEU A 273 16.70 -28.57 10.11
C LEU A 273 17.86 -29.55 10.37
N SER A 274 18.81 -29.15 11.22
CA SER A 274 19.97 -29.96 11.53
C SER A 274 19.62 -31.20 12.35
N LEU A 275 18.52 -31.17 13.11
CA LEU A 275 17.99 -32.33 13.85
C LEU A 275 17.69 -33.54 12.97
N HIS A 276 17.42 -33.34 11.67
CA HIS A 276 17.20 -34.46 10.75
C HIS A 276 18.45 -35.34 10.62
N LYS A 277 19.64 -34.74 10.76
CA LYS A 277 20.92 -35.43 10.70
C LYS A 277 21.45 -35.82 12.08
N ASN A 278 21.20 -34.97 13.07
CA ASN A 278 21.85 -35.06 14.38
C ASN A 278 21.12 -35.98 15.39
N LEU A 279 19.82 -36.24 15.20
CA LEU A 279 19.05 -37.08 16.11
C LEU A 279 18.88 -38.50 15.57
N SER A 280 18.99 -39.47 16.47
CA SER A 280 18.60 -40.85 16.20
C SER A 280 17.09 -40.96 15.92
N HIS A 281 16.68 -42.07 15.32
CA HIS A 281 15.26 -42.33 15.06
C HIS A 281 14.43 -42.35 16.35
N GLU A 282 14.97 -42.94 17.42
CA GLU A 282 14.31 -43.03 18.73
C GLU A 282 14.12 -41.64 19.35
N GLU A 283 15.14 -40.79 19.32
CA GLU A 283 15.04 -39.41 19.83
C GLU A 283 14.02 -38.57 19.06
N LYS A 284 13.92 -38.76 17.73
CA LYS A 284 12.91 -38.10 16.90
C LYS A 284 11.49 -38.54 17.26
N LEU A 285 11.28 -39.84 17.54
CA LEU A 285 9.98 -40.35 17.98
C LEU A 285 9.58 -39.76 19.33
N ILE A 286 10.49 -39.79 20.32
CA ILE A 286 10.22 -39.23 21.66
C ILE A 286 9.88 -37.74 21.56
N LEU A 287 10.62 -37.01 20.74
CA LEU A 287 10.36 -35.59 20.49
C LEU A 287 8.98 -35.36 19.87
N GLN A 288 8.62 -36.16 18.86
CA GLN A 288 7.34 -36.04 18.19
C GLN A 288 6.19 -36.40 19.13
N GLU A 289 6.32 -37.47 19.93
CA GLU A 289 5.35 -37.85 20.97
C GLU A 289 5.16 -36.73 22.00
N PHE A 290 6.25 -36.06 22.39
CA PHE A 290 6.18 -34.90 23.29
C PHE A 290 5.40 -33.75 22.65
N ILE A 291 5.75 -33.34 21.43
CA ILE A 291 5.09 -32.25 20.72
C ILE A 291 3.61 -32.58 20.52
N ASP A 292 3.29 -33.75 19.95
CA ASP A 292 1.92 -34.18 19.66
C ASP A 292 1.09 -34.26 20.96
N GLY A 293 1.68 -34.78 22.04
CA GLY A 293 1.06 -34.81 23.37
C GLY A 293 0.69 -33.42 23.89
N GLN A 294 1.54 -32.40 23.69
CA GLN A 294 1.23 -31.02 24.05
C GLN A 294 0.19 -30.39 23.11
N LEU A 295 0.32 -30.61 21.80
CA LEU A 295 -0.60 -30.06 20.80
C LEU A 295 -2.00 -30.67 20.89
N HIS A 296 -2.15 -31.92 21.35
CA HIS A 296 -3.47 -32.50 21.63
C HIS A 296 -4.29 -31.68 22.64
N LEU A 297 -3.62 -30.88 23.47
CA LEU A 297 -4.27 -30.04 24.45
C LEU A 297 -4.90 -28.77 23.87
N THR A 298 -4.62 -28.40 22.61
CA THR A 298 -5.08 -27.15 21.99
C THR A 298 -6.52 -27.19 21.48
N LYS A 299 -7.18 -28.35 21.48
CA LYS A 299 -8.55 -28.50 20.95
C LYS A 299 -9.58 -27.87 21.90
N THR A 300 -10.29 -26.85 21.42
CA THR A 300 -11.41 -26.20 22.14
C THR A 300 -12.62 -26.05 21.22
N LYS A 301 -13.81 -25.73 21.78
CA LYS A 301 -15.02 -25.45 20.99
C LYS A 301 -15.08 -24.01 20.47
N ASN A 302 -14.29 -23.09 21.04
CA ASN A 302 -14.28 -21.67 20.70
C ASN A 302 -13.05 -21.35 19.83
N LYS A 303 -13.28 -20.94 18.59
CA LYS A 303 -12.22 -20.64 17.61
C LYS A 303 -11.24 -19.56 18.07
N GLN A 304 -11.71 -18.52 18.76
CA GLN A 304 -10.86 -17.39 19.15
C GLN A 304 -9.95 -17.76 20.34
N GLU A 305 -10.48 -18.56 21.27
CA GLU A 305 -9.68 -19.19 22.33
C GLU A 305 -8.69 -20.20 21.74
N GLU A 306 -9.10 -20.95 20.70
CA GLU A 306 -8.24 -21.92 20.00
C GLU A 306 -7.00 -21.25 19.39
N VAL A 307 -7.16 -20.07 18.77
CA VAL A 307 -6.05 -19.27 18.23
C VAL A 307 -5.05 -18.93 19.33
N SER A 308 -5.48 -18.28 20.41
CA SER A 308 -4.57 -17.88 21.50
C SER A 308 -3.89 -19.08 22.15
N LEU A 309 -4.64 -20.17 22.34
CA LEU A 309 -4.14 -21.39 22.99
C LEU A 309 -3.04 -22.08 22.18
N ARG A 310 -3.08 -22.04 20.85
CA ARG A 310 -2.01 -22.60 19.99
C ARG A 310 -0.68 -21.88 20.20
N ILE A 311 -0.68 -20.55 20.22
CA ILE A 311 0.52 -19.74 20.46
C ILE A 311 1.09 -20.05 21.84
N GLU A 312 0.24 -20.06 22.87
CA GLU A 312 0.63 -20.41 24.24
C GLU A 312 1.18 -21.83 24.34
N THR A 313 0.62 -22.79 23.59
CA THR A 313 1.07 -24.18 23.60
C THR A 313 2.48 -24.30 23.00
N VAL A 314 2.77 -23.62 21.90
CA VAL A 314 4.14 -23.61 21.34
C VAL A 314 5.13 -22.98 22.32
N GLN A 315 4.78 -21.85 22.95
CA GLN A 315 5.61 -21.26 24.00
C GLN A 315 5.83 -22.21 25.18
N ARG A 316 4.79 -22.95 25.58
CA ARG A 316 4.88 -23.98 26.62
C ARG A 316 5.80 -25.13 26.23
N ILE A 317 5.71 -25.64 25.00
CA ILE A 317 6.63 -26.68 24.50
C ILE A 317 8.09 -26.24 24.69
N LEU A 318 8.41 -25.01 24.29
CA LEU A 318 9.76 -24.44 24.43
C LEU A 318 10.19 -24.33 25.91
N ILE A 319 9.30 -23.83 26.79
CA ILE A 319 9.58 -23.69 28.22
C ILE A 319 9.78 -25.06 28.90
N LEU A 320 8.90 -26.02 28.63
CA LEU A 320 9.01 -27.38 29.18
C LEU A 320 10.28 -28.08 28.72
N TYR A 321 10.65 -27.88 27.45
CA TYR A 321 11.91 -28.37 26.92
C TYR A 321 13.11 -27.76 27.66
N LEU A 322 13.14 -26.45 27.88
CA LEU A 322 14.18 -25.79 28.67
C LEU A 322 14.25 -26.35 30.10
N LEU A 323 13.10 -26.49 30.76
CA LEU A 323 13.01 -27.03 32.12
C LEU A 323 13.51 -28.49 32.19
N SER A 324 13.28 -29.29 31.14
CA SER A 324 13.70 -30.70 31.05
C SER A 324 15.17 -30.91 31.38
N THR A 325 16.03 -29.99 30.94
CA THR A 325 17.48 -30.05 31.11
C THR A 325 17.89 -29.98 32.58
N SER A 326 17.05 -29.33 33.40
CA SER A 326 17.24 -29.10 34.84
C SER A 326 16.48 -30.08 35.74
N LEU A 327 15.73 -31.03 35.15
CA LEU A 327 15.00 -32.03 35.91
C LEU A 327 15.94 -33.12 36.44
N PRO A 328 15.73 -33.62 37.69
CA PRO A 328 16.48 -34.75 38.21
C PRO A 328 16.19 -36.01 37.37
N LYS A 329 17.24 -36.74 36.97
CA LYS A 329 17.10 -37.97 36.18
C LYS A 329 16.44 -39.10 37.00
N ASP A 330 16.77 -39.20 38.28
CA ASP A 330 16.32 -40.30 39.15
C ASP A 330 15.17 -39.87 40.08
N PHE A 331 14.25 -39.05 39.57
CA PHE A 331 13.10 -38.60 40.35
C PHE A 331 12.02 -39.69 40.41
N SER A 332 11.83 -40.30 41.59
CA SER A 332 10.89 -41.40 41.75
C SER A 332 9.43 -40.99 41.49
N LEU A 333 8.64 -41.91 40.91
CA LEU A 333 7.21 -41.68 40.66
C LEU A 333 6.43 -41.29 41.93
N LYS A 334 6.76 -41.92 43.06
CA LYS A 334 6.13 -41.61 44.36
C LYS A 334 6.44 -40.17 44.79
N ALA A 335 7.70 -39.74 44.68
CA ALA A 335 8.09 -38.36 44.98
C ALA A 335 7.43 -37.34 44.04
N LEU A 336 7.21 -37.71 42.77
CA LEU A 336 6.48 -36.89 41.80
C LEU A 336 5.00 -36.73 42.16
N GLN A 337 4.32 -37.81 42.54
CA GLN A 337 2.92 -37.74 42.97
C GLN A 337 2.75 -36.91 44.25
N GLU A 338 3.67 -37.07 45.21
CA GLU A 338 3.70 -36.24 46.43
C GLU A 338 3.95 -34.76 46.10
N ALA A 339 4.87 -34.46 45.17
CA ALA A 339 5.14 -33.11 44.69
C ALA A 339 3.92 -32.49 43.99
N ILE A 340 3.25 -33.23 43.09
CA ILE A 340 2.01 -32.79 42.41
C ILE A 340 0.94 -32.47 43.45
N THR A 341 0.73 -33.37 44.42
CA THR A 341 -0.24 -33.18 45.51
C THR A 341 0.07 -31.89 46.30
N SER A 342 1.34 -31.70 46.68
CA SER A 342 1.77 -30.54 47.45
C SER A 342 1.53 -29.23 46.70
N VAL A 343 1.85 -29.17 45.40
CA VAL A 343 1.67 -27.98 44.57
C VAL A 343 0.18 -27.72 44.28
N TYR A 344 -0.59 -28.78 43.98
CA TYR A 344 -2.02 -28.68 43.66
C TYR A 344 -2.84 -28.08 44.80
N TYR A 345 -2.63 -28.59 46.02
CA TYR A 345 -3.34 -28.15 47.23
C TYR A 345 -2.66 -26.99 47.97
N GLN A 346 -1.60 -26.41 47.40
CA GLN A 346 -0.82 -25.32 48.02
C GLN A 346 -0.34 -25.63 49.45
N LYS A 347 -0.06 -26.90 49.75
CA LYS A 347 0.45 -27.30 51.06
C LYS A 347 1.89 -26.80 51.22
N LYS A 348 2.27 -26.35 52.43
CA LYS A 348 3.69 -26.06 52.76
C LYS A 348 4.48 -27.35 52.51
N SER A 349 5.36 -27.34 51.51
CA SER A 349 6.11 -28.53 51.10
C SER A 349 6.93 -29.07 52.27
N SER A 350 6.76 -30.34 52.62
CA SER A 350 7.73 -31.07 53.42
C SER A 350 9.04 -31.19 52.64
N SER A 351 10.16 -30.72 53.24
CA SER A 351 11.57 -30.93 52.89
C SER A 351 11.98 -31.17 51.42
N GLN A 352 12.78 -30.22 50.88
CA GLN A 352 13.67 -30.35 49.71
C GLN A 352 13.06 -30.83 48.37
N MET A 353 11.89 -30.30 47.97
CA MET A 353 11.48 -30.42 46.56
C MET A 353 12.39 -29.57 45.66
N PRO A 354 13.01 -30.13 44.59
CA PRO A 354 13.81 -29.36 43.66
C PRO A 354 12.99 -28.24 42.99
N GLN A 355 13.56 -27.05 42.89
CA GLN A 355 12.87 -25.89 42.32
C GLN A 355 12.46 -26.12 40.86
N SER A 356 13.26 -26.86 40.07
CA SER A 356 12.93 -27.21 38.69
C SER A 356 11.66 -28.06 38.58
N VAL A 357 11.50 -29.06 39.46
CA VAL A 357 10.30 -29.90 39.55
C VAL A 357 9.08 -29.07 39.95
N LYS A 358 9.23 -28.18 40.95
CA LYS A 358 8.16 -27.27 41.37
C LYS A 358 7.71 -26.37 40.22
N THR A 359 8.64 -25.73 39.52
CA THR A 359 8.35 -24.85 38.37
C THR A 359 7.67 -25.62 37.25
N PHE A 360 8.13 -26.83 36.93
CA PHE A 360 7.51 -27.71 35.94
C PHE A 360 6.04 -28.01 36.27
N ILE A 361 5.77 -28.48 37.50
CA ILE A 361 4.41 -28.81 37.94
C ILE A 361 3.52 -27.57 37.92
N GLN A 362 4.03 -26.40 38.32
CA GLN A 362 3.27 -25.15 38.29
C GLN A 362 2.92 -24.72 36.86
N ALA A 363 3.87 -24.83 35.91
CA ALA A 363 3.63 -24.50 34.50
C ALA A 363 2.56 -25.41 33.88
N GLU A 364 2.66 -26.72 34.11
CA GLU A 364 1.67 -27.70 33.65
C GLU A 364 0.29 -27.46 34.29
N LEU A 365 0.26 -27.23 35.60
CA LEU A 365 -0.98 -27.06 36.34
C LEU A 365 -1.74 -25.80 35.92
N HIS A 366 -1.02 -24.69 35.70
CA HIS A 366 -1.60 -23.45 35.20
C HIS A 366 -2.32 -23.68 33.85
N PHE A 367 -1.67 -24.40 32.94
CA PHE A 367 -2.23 -24.68 31.62
C PHE A 367 -3.47 -25.60 31.70
N LEU A 368 -3.38 -26.70 32.46
CA LEU A 368 -4.48 -27.67 32.59
C LEU A 368 -5.73 -27.04 33.24
N LYS A 369 -5.55 -26.22 34.27
CA LYS A 369 -6.65 -25.50 34.94
C LYS A 369 -7.30 -24.44 34.05
N ARG A 370 -6.55 -23.85 33.11
CA ARG A 370 -7.09 -22.85 32.17
C ARG A 370 -7.98 -23.49 31.10
N LYS A 371 -7.65 -24.69 30.64
CA LYS A 371 -8.39 -25.40 29.60
C LYS A 371 -9.78 -25.86 30.05
N GLU A 372 -9.88 -26.43 31.23
CA GLU A 372 -11.11 -27.04 31.74
C GLU A 372 -11.29 -26.65 33.22
N LYS A 373 -12.37 -25.94 33.54
CA LYS A 373 -12.65 -25.46 34.91
C LYS A 373 -12.89 -26.60 35.91
N ASP A 374 -13.26 -27.80 35.44
CA ASP A 374 -13.67 -28.95 36.25
C ASP A 374 -12.87 -30.25 35.96
N VAL A 375 -11.55 -30.15 35.73
CA VAL A 375 -10.72 -31.36 35.61
C VAL A 375 -10.51 -32.02 36.98
N SER A 376 -10.81 -33.31 37.09
CA SER A 376 -10.56 -34.07 38.32
C SER A 376 -9.06 -34.10 38.67
N TYR A 377 -8.73 -34.09 39.97
CA TYR A 377 -7.34 -34.19 40.45
C TYR A 377 -6.59 -35.39 39.82
N LYS A 378 -7.24 -36.56 39.73
CA LYS A 378 -6.63 -37.77 39.14
C LYS A 378 -6.25 -37.58 37.67
N ALA A 379 -7.07 -36.87 36.89
CA ALA A 379 -6.76 -36.59 35.49
C ALA A 379 -5.59 -35.59 35.36
N ILE A 380 -5.54 -34.57 36.22
CA ILE A 380 -4.40 -33.64 36.30
C ILE A 380 -3.11 -34.37 36.68
N GLU A 381 -3.15 -35.16 37.75
CA GLU A 381 -2.01 -35.95 38.22
C GLU A 381 -1.48 -36.88 37.12
N SER A 382 -2.38 -37.59 36.43
CA SER A 382 -2.03 -38.47 35.31
C SER A 382 -1.38 -37.69 34.16
N ALA A 383 -1.92 -36.53 33.80
CA ALA A 383 -1.41 -35.70 32.70
C ALA A 383 -0.02 -35.13 33.00
N ILE A 384 0.18 -34.59 34.21
CA ILE A 384 1.48 -34.05 34.65
C ILE A 384 2.51 -35.18 34.75
N THR A 385 2.13 -36.33 35.32
CA THR A 385 3.02 -37.49 35.44
C THR A 385 3.45 -37.99 34.06
N SER A 386 2.51 -38.17 33.14
CA SER A 386 2.80 -38.59 31.76
C SER A 386 3.77 -37.62 31.08
N THR A 387 3.47 -36.32 31.14
CA THR A 387 4.32 -35.28 30.53
C THR A 387 5.71 -35.26 31.16
N PHE A 388 5.82 -35.37 32.50
CA PHE A 388 7.11 -35.40 33.20
C PHE A 388 7.99 -36.58 32.74
N LEU A 389 7.40 -37.78 32.62
CA LEU A 389 8.12 -38.97 32.17
C LEU A 389 8.57 -38.84 30.71
N THR A 390 7.75 -38.26 29.84
CA THR A 390 8.14 -37.99 28.44
C THR A 390 9.26 -36.96 28.37
N VAL A 391 9.15 -35.88 29.14
CA VAL A 391 10.13 -34.78 29.18
C VAL A 391 11.49 -35.25 29.71
N GLN A 392 11.54 -36.17 30.68
CA GLN A 392 12.79 -36.76 31.16
C GLN A 392 13.55 -37.56 30.10
N LYS A 393 12.84 -38.10 29.10
CA LYS A 393 13.43 -38.85 27.98
C LYS A 393 13.84 -37.96 26.82
N LEU A 394 13.55 -36.66 26.88
CA LEU A 394 13.93 -35.74 25.81
C LEU A 394 15.46 -35.69 25.68
N PRO A 395 15.97 -35.70 24.45
CA PRO A 395 17.40 -35.51 24.20
C PRO A 395 17.86 -34.15 24.77
N ARG A 396 19.01 -34.15 25.46
CA ARG A 396 19.62 -32.93 26.01
C ARG A 396 20.29 -32.15 24.88
N TRP A 397 19.61 -31.15 24.33
CA TRP A 397 20.17 -30.32 23.27
C TRP A 397 20.92 -29.12 23.81
N LYS A 398 21.75 -28.54 22.93
CA LYS A 398 22.30 -27.19 23.10
C LYS A 398 21.18 -26.16 22.89
N GLU A 399 21.36 -24.95 23.42
CA GLU A 399 20.43 -23.82 23.22
C GLU A 399 20.12 -23.56 21.72
N ASP A 400 21.08 -23.89 20.84
CA ASP A 400 20.99 -23.78 19.37
C ASP A 400 19.77 -24.51 18.74
N TYR A 401 19.16 -25.48 19.43
CA TYR A 401 18.03 -26.26 18.88
C TYR A 401 16.64 -25.78 19.31
N LEU A 402 16.55 -24.74 20.15
CA LEU A 402 15.25 -24.16 20.56
C LEU A 402 14.48 -23.61 19.37
N GLU A 403 15.20 -22.99 18.42
CA GLU A 403 14.61 -22.49 17.19
C GLU A 403 14.08 -23.64 16.32
N GLU A 404 14.84 -24.73 16.19
CA GLU A 404 14.39 -25.90 15.45
C GLU A 404 13.17 -26.56 16.12
N LEU A 405 13.11 -26.57 17.46
CA LEU A 405 11.93 -27.03 18.21
C LEU A 405 10.69 -26.18 17.92
N GLU A 406 10.86 -24.86 17.85
CA GLU A 406 9.78 -23.94 17.52
C GLU A 406 9.27 -24.21 16.10
N ILE A 407 10.19 -24.38 15.14
CA ILE A 407 9.87 -24.71 13.74
C ILE A 407 9.09 -26.04 13.68
N LEU A 408 9.56 -27.08 14.38
CA LEU A 408 8.86 -28.37 14.43
C LEU A 408 7.44 -28.24 15.00
N SER A 409 7.29 -27.49 16.09
CA SER A 409 6.01 -27.31 16.77
C SER A 409 4.98 -26.63 15.85
N TRP A 410 5.39 -25.56 15.16
CA TRP A 410 4.55 -24.90 14.16
C TRP A 410 4.27 -25.78 12.95
N LYS A 411 5.25 -26.59 12.53
CA LYS A 411 5.07 -27.53 11.42
C LYS A 411 4.01 -28.59 11.74
N SER A 412 4.02 -29.12 12.96
CA SER A 412 3.00 -30.08 13.42
C SER A 412 1.59 -29.47 13.48
N LEU A 413 1.48 -28.17 13.79
CA LEU A 413 0.21 -27.45 13.80
C LEU A 413 -0.38 -27.16 12.41
N GLN A 414 0.41 -27.25 11.32
CA GLN A 414 -0.02 -26.87 9.97
C GLN A 414 -1.36 -27.49 9.56
N LYS A 415 -1.57 -28.78 9.86
CA LYS A 415 -2.80 -29.50 9.47
C LYS A 415 -4.05 -29.04 10.23
N THR A 416 -3.86 -28.36 11.36
CA THR A 416 -4.95 -27.90 12.24
C THR A 416 -5.33 -26.44 11.98
N ILE A 417 -4.45 -25.67 11.34
CA ILE A 417 -4.69 -24.27 11.00
C ILE A 417 -5.51 -24.21 9.70
N PRO A 418 -6.61 -23.45 9.65
CA PRO A 418 -7.44 -23.32 8.44
C PRO A 418 -6.62 -22.85 7.24
N SER A 419 -6.84 -23.45 6.08
CA SER A 419 -6.18 -23.00 4.85
C SER A 419 -6.68 -21.63 4.42
N LEU A 420 -5.77 -20.74 4.06
CA LEU A 420 -6.07 -19.45 3.46
C LEU A 420 -6.40 -19.60 1.97
N GLN A 421 -7.06 -18.58 1.40
CA GLN A 421 -7.23 -18.49 -0.04
C GLN A 421 -5.86 -18.30 -0.71
N LYS A 422 -5.76 -18.68 -1.99
CA LYS A 422 -4.51 -18.55 -2.76
C LYS A 422 -3.97 -17.11 -2.78
N LYS A 423 -4.84 -16.11 -2.93
CA LYS A 423 -4.45 -14.69 -2.94
C LYS A 423 -3.92 -14.22 -1.58
N GLU A 424 -4.58 -14.61 -0.49
CA GLU A 424 -4.16 -14.29 0.88
C GLU A 424 -2.82 -14.93 1.22
N THR A 425 -2.66 -16.20 0.81
CA THR A 425 -1.39 -16.92 0.94
C THR A 425 -0.27 -16.16 0.23
N SER A 426 -0.48 -15.71 -1.02
CA SER A 426 0.52 -14.94 -1.79
C SER A 426 1.10 -13.76 -1.01
N PHE A 427 0.25 -12.95 -0.34
CA PHE A 427 0.74 -11.82 0.44
C PHE A 427 1.68 -12.23 1.58
N LEU A 428 1.36 -13.32 2.29
CA LEU A 428 2.21 -13.84 3.35
C LEU A 428 3.53 -14.36 2.80
N GLN A 429 3.50 -15.04 1.66
CA GLN A 429 4.71 -15.55 0.99
C GLN A 429 5.62 -14.41 0.54
N GLU A 430 5.04 -13.39 -0.10
CA GLU A 430 5.76 -12.22 -0.59
C GLU A 430 6.44 -11.48 0.56
N GLU A 431 5.72 -11.19 1.65
CA GLU A 431 6.31 -10.47 2.79
C GLU A 431 7.37 -11.28 3.53
N LEU A 432 7.18 -12.59 3.71
CA LEU A 432 8.20 -13.47 4.30
C LEU A 432 9.43 -13.56 3.41
N ALA A 433 9.25 -13.66 2.09
CA ALA A 433 10.35 -13.69 1.15
C ALA A 433 11.17 -12.39 1.22
N HIS A 434 10.53 -11.23 1.36
CA HIS A 434 11.25 -9.96 1.54
C HIS A 434 12.13 -9.96 2.79
N SER A 435 11.60 -10.38 3.94
CA SER A 435 12.35 -10.46 5.19
C SER A 435 13.57 -11.39 5.06
N LEU A 436 13.37 -12.58 4.47
CA LEU A 436 14.43 -13.57 4.29
C LEU A 436 15.48 -13.16 3.24
N LEU A 437 15.08 -12.42 2.20
CA LEU A 437 15.99 -11.95 1.14
C LEU A 437 16.86 -10.78 1.59
N ASP A 438 16.25 -9.80 2.26
CA ASP A 438 16.96 -8.62 2.71
C ASP A 438 17.80 -8.91 3.97
N TYR A 439 17.39 -9.90 4.79
CA TYR A 439 18.05 -10.27 6.05
C TYR A 439 18.17 -11.80 6.24
N PRO A 440 18.99 -12.47 5.42
CA PRO A 440 19.14 -13.94 5.45
C PRO A 440 19.75 -14.51 6.75
N HIS A 441 20.30 -13.66 7.62
CA HIS A 441 20.88 -14.03 8.91
C HIS A 441 19.88 -13.96 10.07
N TYR A 442 18.65 -13.48 9.83
CA TYR A 442 17.63 -13.42 10.86
C TYR A 442 17.23 -14.82 11.34
N SER A 443 17.03 -14.94 12.65
CA SER A 443 16.41 -16.13 13.23
C SER A 443 14.95 -16.27 12.77
N PHE A 444 14.35 -17.43 12.99
CA PHE A 444 12.92 -17.69 12.81
C PHE A 444 12.07 -16.61 13.49
N LYS A 445 12.39 -16.30 14.76
CA LYS A 445 11.65 -15.34 15.57
C LYS A 445 11.79 -13.92 15.04
N ASP A 446 13.00 -13.51 14.65
CA ASP A 446 13.24 -12.18 14.09
C ASP A 446 12.52 -12.01 12.75
N THR A 447 12.57 -13.04 11.89
CA THR A 447 11.84 -13.08 10.62
C THR A 447 10.34 -12.92 10.84
N LEU A 448 9.76 -13.64 11.80
CA LEU A 448 8.34 -13.51 12.16
C LEU A 448 8.01 -12.13 12.72
N TYR A 449 8.85 -11.59 13.61
CA TYR A 449 8.65 -10.28 14.20
C TYR A 449 8.62 -9.17 13.14
N HIS A 450 9.62 -9.12 12.26
CA HIS A 450 9.72 -8.10 11.22
C HIS A 450 8.55 -8.21 10.21
N THR A 451 8.22 -9.42 9.79
CA THR A 451 7.12 -9.67 8.86
C THR A 451 5.76 -9.31 9.48
N LEU A 452 5.52 -9.70 10.73
CA LEU A 452 4.30 -9.33 11.44
C LEU A 452 4.19 -7.82 11.63
N ASN A 453 5.30 -7.13 11.91
CA ASN A 453 5.31 -5.68 12.05
C ASN A 453 4.98 -4.95 10.73
N ALA A 454 5.41 -5.49 9.59
CA ALA A 454 4.99 -5.00 8.28
C ALA A 454 3.47 -5.12 8.11
N PHE A 455 2.87 -6.28 8.42
CA PHE A 455 1.41 -6.45 8.36
C PHE A 455 0.64 -5.59 9.36
N LYS A 456 1.17 -5.37 10.58
CA LYS A 456 0.59 -4.41 11.54
C LYS A 456 0.54 -3.01 10.93
N THR A 457 1.64 -2.58 10.32
CA THR A 457 1.73 -1.29 9.62
C THR A 457 0.71 -1.21 8.49
N HIS A 458 0.64 -2.22 7.61
CA HIS A 458 -0.35 -2.28 6.53
C HIS A 458 -1.79 -2.23 7.07
N LYS A 459 -2.07 -2.91 8.19
CA LYS A 459 -3.40 -2.91 8.81
C LYS A 459 -3.78 -1.52 9.31
N THR A 460 -2.87 -0.80 9.96
CA THR A 460 -3.07 0.59 10.41
C THR A 460 -3.30 1.55 9.23
N LEU A 461 -2.63 1.33 8.11
CA LEU A 461 -2.79 2.16 6.91
C LEU A 461 -4.13 1.92 6.21
N LEU A 462 -4.54 0.66 6.06
CA LEU A 462 -5.66 0.26 5.20
C LEU A 462 -7.00 0.06 5.94
N SER A 463 -6.98 -0.11 7.26
CA SER A 463 -8.20 -0.33 8.05
C SER A 463 -8.60 0.97 8.76
N LYS A 464 -9.75 1.52 8.38
CA LYS A 464 -10.34 2.69 9.05
C LYS A 464 -11.57 2.28 9.86
N ASN A 465 -11.88 3.05 10.90
CA ASN A 465 -12.93 2.70 11.86
C ASN A 465 -14.31 3.17 11.40
N THR A 466 -14.36 4.19 10.52
CA THR A 466 -15.59 4.76 10.00
C THR A 466 -15.69 4.61 8.48
N LEU A 467 -16.92 4.63 7.97
CA LEU A 467 -17.18 4.57 6.53
C LEU A 467 -16.63 5.80 5.81
N GLU A 468 -16.76 7.00 6.41
CA GLU A 468 -16.25 8.25 5.83
C GLU A 468 -14.72 8.23 5.68
N GLU A 469 -13.99 7.82 6.72
CA GLU A 469 -12.53 7.66 6.66
C GLU A 469 -12.12 6.63 5.61
N GLN A 470 -12.89 5.53 5.48
CA GLN A 470 -12.62 4.51 4.48
C GLN A 470 -12.82 5.05 3.06
N THR A 471 -13.87 5.85 2.82
CA THR A 471 -14.12 6.50 1.53
C THR A 471 -13.00 7.48 1.19
N LEU A 472 -12.60 8.34 2.13
CA LEU A 472 -11.50 9.29 1.95
C LEU A 472 -10.17 8.58 1.64
N LEU A 473 -9.89 7.47 2.34
CA LEU A 473 -8.71 6.64 2.08
C LEU A 473 -8.71 6.10 0.65
N TRP A 474 -9.84 5.59 0.15
CA TRP A 474 -9.91 5.03 -1.20
C TRP A 474 -9.77 6.12 -2.28
N GLU A 475 -10.31 7.31 -2.06
CA GLU A 475 -10.08 8.46 -2.95
C GLU A 475 -8.60 8.87 -3.00
N GLU A 476 -7.92 8.87 -1.86
CA GLU A 476 -6.49 9.17 -1.76
C GLU A 476 -5.65 8.07 -2.43
N LEU A 477 -5.95 6.80 -2.17
CA LEU A 477 -5.30 5.65 -2.79
C LEU A 477 -5.39 5.72 -4.31
N ASP A 478 -6.57 6.00 -4.84
CA ASP A 478 -6.78 6.12 -6.29
C ASP A 478 -5.89 7.18 -6.92
N HIS A 479 -5.73 8.32 -6.25
CA HIS A 479 -4.86 9.40 -6.71
C HIS A 479 -3.37 9.04 -6.61
N LYS A 480 -2.94 8.47 -5.48
CA LYS A 480 -1.54 8.08 -5.27
C LYS A 480 -1.14 6.97 -6.24
N ILE A 481 -1.99 5.95 -6.44
CA ILE A 481 -1.76 4.88 -7.42
C ILE A 481 -1.61 5.47 -8.83
N TYR A 482 -2.48 6.39 -9.23
CA TYR A 482 -2.35 7.07 -10.52
C TYR A 482 -1.01 7.80 -10.64
N THR A 483 -0.67 8.64 -9.66
CA THR A 483 0.54 9.49 -9.64
C THR A 483 1.84 8.68 -9.67
N TRP A 484 1.88 7.52 -9.02
CA TRP A 484 3.04 6.63 -9.08
C TRP A 484 3.06 5.79 -10.35
N SER A 485 1.90 5.30 -10.81
CA SER A 485 1.83 4.45 -12.01
C SER A 485 2.23 5.15 -13.32
N ILE A 486 1.99 6.46 -13.46
CA ILE A 486 2.38 7.25 -14.65
C ILE A 486 3.91 7.26 -14.90
N GLN A 487 4.71 6.90 -13.88
CA GLN A 487 6.18 6.93 -13.94
C GLN A 487 6.79 5.58 -14.36
N ASN A 488 6.03 4.47 -14.28
CA ASN A 488 6.51 3.12 -14.59
C ASN A 488 7.87 2.79 -13.89
N THR A 489 8.81 2.09 -14.55
CA THR A 489 10.14 1.77 -14.00
C THR A 489 10.98 3.01 -13.71
N MET A 490 10.68 4.19 -14.29
CA MET A 490 11.45 5.41 -14.03
C MET A 490 11.39 5.85 -12.57
N LEU A 491 10.40 5.35 -11.82
CA LEU A 491 10.29 5.55 -10.37
C LEU A 491 11.55 5.06 -9.63
N CYS A 492 12.23 4.02 -10.15
CA CYS A 492 13.48 3.49 -9.60
C CYS A 492 14.63 4.51 -9.55
N ARG A 493 14.61 5.54 -10.41
CA ARG A 493 15.58 6.66 -10.36
C ARG A 493 15.44 7.48 -9.09
N TRP A 494 14.24 7.55 -8.51
CA TRP A 494 13.91 8.44 -7.39
C TRP A 494 13.80 7.72 -6.04
N MET A 495 13.89 6.39 -6.04
CA MET A 495 13.87 5.59 -4.83
C MET A 495 15.27 5.31 -4.32
N HIS A 496 15.38 5.23 -2.99
CA HIS A 496 16.59 4.82 -2.31
C HIS A 496 16.38 3.39 -1.79
N PHE A 497 17.26 2.48 -2.19
CA PHE A 497 17.31 1.13 -1.63
C PHE A 497 18.39 1.05 -0.58
N ASN A 498 18.22 0.16 0.40
CA ASN A 498 19.27 -0.13 1.37
C ASN A 498 20.41 -0.86 0.65
N HIS A 499 21.53 -0.16 0.43
CA HIS A 499 22.70 -0.71 -0.25
C HIS A 499 23.45 -1.76 0.56
N ASN A 500 23.13 -1.92 1.85
CA ASN A 500 23.80 -2.86 2.75
C ASN A 500 23.14 -4.23 2.80
N THR A 501 22.07 -4.49 2.01
CA THR A 501 21.46 -5.82 1.99
C THR A 501 22.39 -6.82 1.29
N PRO A 502 22.47 -8.08 1.76
CA PRO A 502 23.34 -9.09 1.14
C PRO A 502 23.07 -9.31 -0.35
N LEU A 503 21.80 -9.18 -0.76
CA LEU A 503 21.40 -9.27 -2.16
C LEU A 503 22.03 -8.16 -3.00
N PHE A 504 21.94 -6.90 -2.53
CA PHE A 504 22.45 -5.74 -3.26
C PHE A 504 23.99 -5.74 -3.30
N THR A 505 24.65 -6.01 -2.16
CA THR A 505 26.11 -6.08 -2.08
C THR A 505 26.71 -7.20 -2.94
N THR A 506 25.96 -8.29 -3.16
CA THR A 506 26.40 -9.39 -4.03
C THR A 506 26.24 -9.07 -5.52
N LEU A 507 25.15 -8.39 -5.89
CA LEU A 507 24.78 -8.20 -7.30
C LEU A 507 25.40 -6.97 -7.96
N ILE A 508 25.65 -5.86 -7.25
CA ILE A 508 26.28 -4.68 -7.88
C ILE A 508 27.62 -5.03 -8.52
N PRO A 509 28.60 -5.66 -7.82
CA PRO A 509 29.91 -5.88 -8.42
C PRO A 509 29.82 -6.82 -9.63
N TYR A 510 28.85 -7.73 -9.63
CA TYR A 510 28.55 -8.57 -10.77
C TYR A 510 28.04 -7.73 -11.95
N TRP A 511 27.09 -6.84 -11.73
CA TRP A 511 26.58 -5.96 -12.79
C TRP A 511 27.59 -4.95 -13.30
N GLU A 512 28.44 -4.39 -12.45
CA GLU A 512 29.51 -3.46 -12.84
C GLU A 512 30.62 -4.13 -13.67
N SER A 513 30.87 -5.43 -13.45
CA SER A 513 31.89 -6.20 -14.19
C SER A 513 31.33 -6.95 -15.41
N SER A 514 30.02 -7.13 -15.48
CA SER A 514 29.32 -7.73 -16.62
C SER A 514 28.86 -6.69 -17.64
N THR A 515 28.54 -7.11 -18.87
CA THR A 515 27.78 -6.23 -19.75
C THR A 515 26.36 -6.08 -19.17
N PRO A 516 25.71 -4.89 -19.30
CA PRO A 516 24.29 -4.70 -18.93
C PRO A 516 23.31 -5.59 -19.71
N GLN A 517 23.80 -6.55 -20.50
CA GLN A 517 23.05 -7.53 -21.26
C GLN A 517 22.93 -8.87 -20.54
N ASP A 518 23.64 -9.06 -19.43
CA ASP A 518 23.49 -10.28 -18.63
C ASP A 518 22.06 -10.36 -18.06
N ASN A 519 21.30 -11.29 -18.64
CA ASN A 519 19.89 -11.54 -18.33
C ASN A 519 19.71 -11.73 -16.81
N LEU A 520 18.56 -11.28 -16.28
CA LEU A 520 18.09 -11.56 -14.92
C LEU A 520 18.32 -13.01 -14.48
N ASN A 521 18.24 -13.97 -15.40
CA ASN A 521 18.54 -15.38 -15.15
C ASN A 521 20.00 -15.63 -14.73
N LYS A 522 20.97 -14.98 -15.38
CA LYS A 522 22.39 -15.10 -14.99
C LYS A 522 22.65 -14.45 -13.63
N SER A 523 21.99 -13.32 -13.36
CA SER A 523 22.06 -12.65 -12.05
C SER A 523 21.52 -13.55 -10.94
N LEU A 524 20.40 -14.24 -11.21
CA LEU A 524 19.81 -15.24 -10.33
C LEU A 524 20.77 -16.42 -10.09
N GLU A 525 21.31 -17.02 -11.16
CA GLU A 525 22.26 -18.13 -11.08
C GLU A 525 23.52 -17.73 -10.30
N TYR A 526 24.08 -16.54 -10.55
CA TYR A 526 25.23 -16.00 -9.85
C TYR A 526 24.94 -15.86 -8.35
N PHE A 527 23.79 -15.30 -7.98
CA PHE A 527 23.40 -15.14 -6.58
C PHE A 527 23.23 -16.49 -5.89
N LEU A 528 22.52 -17.43 -6.53
CA LEU A 528 22.30 -18.79 -6.00
C LEU A 528 23.61 -19.58 -5.87
N PHE A 529 24.56 -19.40 -6.79
CA PHE A 529 25.89 -20.00 -6.70
C PHE A 529 26.68 -19.48 -5.50
N LYS A 530 26.61 -18.17 -5.24
CA LYS A 530 27.25 -17.55 -4.07
C LYS A 530 26.53 -17.85 -2.76
N ASN A 531 25.23 -18.13 -2.82
CA ASN A 531 24.36 -18.37 -1.68
C ASN A 531 23.52 -19.65 -1.90
N PRO A 532 24.13 -20.86 -1.77
CA PRO A 532 23.48 -22.13 -2.14
C PRO A 532 22.37 -22.59 -1.18
N SER A 533 22.04 -21.81 -0.15
CA SER A 533 20.98 -22.12 0.81
C SER A 533 19.90 -21.02 0.92
N PRO A 534 19.28 -20.57 -0.18
CA PRO A 534 18.10 -19.75 -0.03
C PRO A 534 16.95 -20.68 0.36
N SER A 535 16.41 -20.52 1.57
CA SER A 535 15.16 -21.16 2.04
C SER A 535 13.91 -20.67 1.27
N LEU A 536 14.10 -20.12 0.07
CA LEU A 536 13.25 -19.17 -0.61
C LEU A 536 12.62 -19.74 -1.87
N SER A 537 11.51 -19.12 -2.29
CA SER A 537 10.93 -19.30 -3.62
C SER A 537 11.76 -18.54 -4.66
N THR A 538 12.24 -19.26 -5.69
CA THR A 538 13.03 -18.72 -6.81
C THR A 538 12.32 -17.57 -7.53
N ASP A 539 10.99 -17.58 -7.58
CA ASP A 539 10.21 -16.54 -8.26
C ASP A 539 10.28 -15.20 -7.52
N HIS A 540 10.19 -15.21 -6.19
CA HIS A 540 10.32 -14.01 -5.37
C HIS A 540 11.74 -13.43 -5.44
N LEU A 541 12.76 -14.29 -5.44
CA LEU A 541 14.14 -13.86 -5.65
C LEU A 541 14.30 -13.23 -7.04
N ARG A 542 13.79 -13.85 -8.11
CA ARG A 542 13.84 -13.28 -9.47
C ARG A 542 13.16 -11.91 -9.53
N GLN A 543 11.97 -11.78 -8.93
CA GLN A 543 11.25 -10.51 -8.88
C GLN A 543 12.06 -9.44 -8.15
N ARG A 544 12.64 -9.76 -6.99
CA ARG A 544 13.48 -8.84 -6.22
C ARG A 544 14.73 -8.41 -7.01
N ILE A 545 15.41 -9.36 -7.66
CA ILE A 545 16.56 -9.09 -8.54
C ILE A 545 16.16 -8.15 -9.67
N ALA A 546 14.98 -8.34 -10.29
CA ALA A 546 14.51 -7.47 -11.36
C ALA A 546 14.29 -6.03 -10.90
N ILE A 547 13.68 -5.82 -9.72
CA ILE A 547 13.53 -4.49 -9.13
C ILE A 547 14.89 -3.83 -8.91
N LEU A 548 15.84 -4.56 -8.31
CA LEU A 548 17.19 -4.06 -8.06
C LEU A 548 17.97 -3.79 -9.36
N TYR A 549 17.74 -4.60 -10.40
CA TYR A 549 18.34 -4.40 -11.71
C TYR A 549 17.82 -3.12 -12.37
N TYR A 550 16.51 -2.83 -12.29
CA TYR A 550 16.00 -1.53 -12.75
C TYR A 550 16.63 -0.39 -11.97
N HIS A 551 16.72 -0.49 -10.65
CA HIS A 551 17.41 0.52 -9.85
C HIS A 551 18.87 0.70 -10.30
N PHE A 552 19.63 -0.39 -10.46
CA PHE A 552 21.00 -0.34 -10.98
C PHE A 552 21.06 0.34 -12.35
N TRP A 553 20.17 -0.03 -13.27
CA TRP A 553 20.07 0.57 -14.59
C TRP A 553 19.93 2.09 -14.54
N TYR A 554 18.97 2.58 -13.75
CA TYR A 554 18.73 4.02 -13.67
C TYR A 554 19.83 4.81 -12.97
N HIS A 555 20.68 4.19 -12.14
CA HIS A 555 21.71 4.90 -11.36
C HIS A 555 23.13 4.72 -11.87
N HIS A 556 23.42 3.58 -12.48
CA HIS A 556 24.77 3.19 -12.88
C HIS A 556 24.91 2.98 -14.39
N VAL A 557 23.81 2.78 -15.13
CA VAL A 557 23.84 2.55 -16.58
C VAL A 557 23.32 3.78 -17.32
N GLY A 558 24.24 4.50 -17.97
CA GLY A 558 23.91 5.69 -18.75
C GLY A 558 24.90 6.81 -18.50
N GLU A 559 24.59 7.99 -19.01
CA GLU A 559 25.44 9.16 -18.86
C GLU A 559 24.94 10.04 -17.69
N PRO A 560 25.83 10.78 -17.01
CA PRO A 560 25.44 11.60 -15.86
C PRO A 560 24.35 12.65 -16.16
N GLN A 561 24.26 13.07 -17.43
CA GLN A 561 23.31 14.06 -17.92
C GLN A 561 22.02 13.45 -18.46
N ASP A 562 21.88 12.12 -18.47
CA ASP A 562 20.65 11.49 -18.96
C ASP A 562 19.48 11.79 -18.01
N THR A 563 18.34 12.11 -18.61
CA THR A 563 17.03 12.14 -17.97
C THR A 563 16.56 10.71 -17.65
N SER A 564 15.61 10.55 -16.72
CA SER A 564 15.01 9.22 -16.49
C SER A 564 14.33 8.68 -17.75
N LEU A 565 13.74 9.56 -18.56
CA LEU A 565 13.11 9.16 -19.82
C LEU A 565 14.15 8.60 -20.79
N GLU A 566 15.32 9.23 -20.94
CA GLU A 566 16.38 8.71 -21.82
C GLU A 566 16.89 7.34 -21.33
N SER A 567 17.10 7.17 -20.02
CA SER A 567 17.47 5.85 -19.45
C SER A 567 16.40 4.79 -19.73
N PHE A 568 15.11 5.14 -19.60
CA PHE A 568 13.99 4.25 -19.92
C PHE A 568 13.99 3.86 -21.40
N LEU A 569 14.14 4.84 -22.30
CA LEU A 569 14.16 4.62 -23.74
C LEU A 569 15.36 3.75 -24.16
N ARG A 570 16.56 4.03 -23.63
CA ARG A 570 17.76 3.23 -23.88
C ARG A 570 17.58 1.77 -23.44
N TRP A 571 16.98 1.55 -22.28
CA TRP A 571 16.65 0.18 -21.81
C TRP A 571 15.75 -0.55 -22.81
N HIS A 572 14.66 0.09 -23.21
CA HIS A 572 13.71 -0.52 -24.15
C HIS A 572 14.29 -0.70 -25.55
N ILE A 573 15.13 0.22 -26.04
CA ILE A 573 15.86 0.05 -27.31
C ILE A 573 16.72 -1.22 -27.24
N GLN A 574 17.50 -1.36 -26.17
CA GLN A 574 18.35 -2.55 -25.97
C GLN A 574 17.50 -3.83 -25.92
N ASP A 575 16.40 -3.83 -25.19
CA ASP A 575 15.48 -4.97 -25.10
C ASP A 575 14.89 -5.34 -26.47
N ILE A 576 14.42 -4.36 -27.24
CA ILE A 576 13.84 -4.57 -28.59
C ILE A 576 14.90 -5.13 -29.53
N CYS A 577 16.09 -4.53 -29.57
CA CYS A 577 17.16 -4.98 -30.46
C CYS A 577 17.60 -6.41 -30.13
N SER A 578 17.60 -6.78 -28.84
CA SER A 578 17.98 -8.12 -28.38
C SER A 578 16.93 -9.18 -28.73
N HIS A 579 15.63 -8.86 -28.58
CA HIS A 579 14.54 -9.81 -28.85
C HIS A 579 14.08 -9.83 -30.31
N HIS A 580 14.38 -8.79 -31.09
CA HIS A 580 13.98 -8.66 -32.49
C HIS A 580 15.17 -8.29 -33.41
N PRO A 581 16.28 -9.06 -33.40
CA PRO A 581 17.51 -8.66 -34.10
C PRO A 581 17.38 -8.59 -35.62
N LYS A 582 16.37 -9.26 -36.20
CA LYS A 582 16.14 -9.32 -37.66
C LYS A 582 15.25 -8.20 -38.19
N LYS A 583 14.61 -7.42 -37.32
CA LYS A 583 13.73 -6.32 -37.75
C LYS A 583 14.55 -5.11 -38.18
N SER A 584 14.00 -4.36 -39.12
CA SER A 584 14.57 -3.08 -39.58
C SER A 584 14.52 -2.01 -38.48
N LYS A 585 15.31 -0.95 -38.65
CA LYS A 585 15.33 0.19 -37.71
C LYS A 585 13.94 0.83 -37.58
N ASP A 586 13.21 0.98 -38.68
CA ASP A 586 11.85 1.56 -38.65
C ASP A 586 10.85 0.68 -37.91
N GLU A 587 10.97 -0.65 -38.03
CA GLU A 587 10.14 -1.57 -37.25
C GLU A 587 10.49 -1.53 -35.76
N HIS A 588 11.76 -1.41 -35.40
CA HIS A 588 12.17 -1.19 -34.00
C HIS A 588 11.58 0.11 -33.44
N LEU A 589 11.62 1.20 -34.23
CA LEU A 589 11.03 2.48 -33.86
C LEU A 589 9.53 2.34 -33.63
N CYS A 590 8.78 1.69 -34.53
CA CYS A 590 7.35 1.48 -34.36
C CYS A 590 7.03 0.65 -33.09
N ILE A 591 7.85 -0.36 -32.76
CA ILE A 591 7.68 -1.13 -31.51
C ILE A 591 7.94 -0.24 -30.29
N LEU A 592 8.99 0.57 -30.32
CA LEU A 592 9.34 1.48 -29.24
C LEU A 592 8.26 2.54 -29.03
N GLU A 593 7.77 3.15 -30.10
CA GLU A 593 6.64 4.10 -30.08
C GLU A 593 5.43 3.46 -29.42
N ASN A 594 5.01 2.28 -29.87
CA ASN A 594 3.85 1.59 -29.29
C ASN A 594 4.03 1.27 -27.81
N ARG A 595 5.23 0.83 -27.40
CA ARG A 595 5.55 0.62 -25.97
C ARG A 595 5.48 1.92 -25.18
N CYS A 596 6.01 3.01 -25.71
CA CYS A 596 5.98 4.32 -25.06
C CYS A 596 4.54 4.82 -24.84
N HIS A 597 3.68 4.75 -25.86
CA HIS A 597 2.27 5.14 -25.72
C HIS A 597 1.52 4.25 -24.73
N THR A 598 1.89 2.97 -24.63
CA THR A 598 1.25 2.00 -23.73
C THR A 598 1.69 2.18 -22.27
N LEU A 599 2.98 2.45 -22.04
CA LEU A 599 3.59 2.47 -20.71
C LEU A 599 3.63 3.87 -20.10
N LEU A 600 3.75 4.92 -20.93
CA LEU A 600 3.96 6.31 -20.54
C LEU A 600 3.02 7.28 -21.30
N PRO A 601 1.69 7.08 -21.29
CA PRO A 601 0.76 7.84 -22.14
C PRO A 601 0.72 9.35 -21.85
N ALA A 602 1.14 9.80 -20.66
CA ALA A 602 1.20 11.22 -20.33
C ALA A 602 2.55 11.88 -20.68
N THR A 603 3.55 11.11 -21.12
CA THR A 603 4.92 11.59 -21.34
C THR A 603 5.11 12.05 -22.79
N PRO A 604 5.63 13.27 -23.03
CA PRO A 604 5.86 13.76 -24.39
C PRO A 604 7.00 13.00 -25.08
N ILE A 605 6.65 12.12 -26.01
CA ILE A 605 7.62 11.36 -26.81
C ILE A 605 7.36 11.65 -28.28
N SER A 606 8.42 12.01 -29.01
CA SER A 606 8.35 12.26 -30.44
C SER A 606 9.22 11.26 -31.19
N ARG A 607 8.77 10.85 -32.38
CA ARG A 607 9.54 9.95 -33.26
C ARG A 607 10.96 10.46 -33.51
N LYS A 608 11.12 11.76 -33.74
CA LYS A 608 12.42 12.41 -33.93
C LYS A 608 13.35 12.18 -32.73
N HIS A 609 12.85 12.26 -31.50
CA HIS A 609 13.63 11.96 -30.29
C HIS A 609 14.09 10.49 -30.31
N LEU A 610 13.18 9.56 -30.60
CA LEU A 610 13.50 8.13 -30.66
C LEU A 610 14.55 7.80 -31.73
N GLU A 611 14.45 8.43 -32.92
CA GLU A 611 15.39 8.28 -34.02
C GLU A 611 16.81 8.74 -33.65
N VAL A 612 16.92 9.88 -32.95
CA VAL A 612 18.18 10.44 -32.43
C VAL A 612 18.82 9.44 -31.47
N LEU A 613 18.08 8.99 -30.45
CA LEU A 613 18.56 8.00 -29.48
C LEU A 613 19.01 6.69 -30.13
N MET A 614 18.22 6.15 -31.06
CA MET A 614 18.57 4.92 -31.77
C MET A 614 19.77 5.07 -32.71
N SER A 615 20.07 6.28 -33.19
CA SER A 615 21.22 6.53 -34.06
C SER A 615 22.54 6.70 -33.30
N GLY A 616 22.50 6.81 -31.97
CA GLY A 616 23.67 7.14 -31.15
C GLY A 616 24.24 8.54 -31.38
N ARG A 617 23.56 9.39 -32.19
CA ARG A 617 23.93 10.79 -32.40
C ARG A 617 23.21 11.64 -31.35
N ARG A 618 23.93 12.53 -30.69
CA ARG A 618 23.37 13.59 -29.86
C ARG A 618 23.26 14.88 -30.65
#